data_AF-A0A2A4NZ54-F1
#
_entry.id   AF-A0A2A4NZ54-F1
#
_cell.length_a   1.000
_cell.length_b   1.000
_cell.length_c   1.000
_cell.angle_alpha   90.00
_cell.angle_beta   90.00
_cell.angle_gamma   90.00
#
_symmetry.space_group_name_H-M   'P 1'
#
loop_
_entity.id
_entity.type
_entity.pdbx_description
1 polymer ?
#
loop_
_entity_poly.entity_id
_entity_poly.type
_entity_poly.pdbx_seq_one_letter_code
_entity_poly.pdbx_strand_id
1 'polypeptide(L)'
;MFLAGVDEAGYGPLLGPFTVGWSMFRVPDPGTDLWEVTTRSCARKPPRKDRRLMVDDSKLVNAGTRGRERLERAVAAFRELSAGGSHGLDNWLSTPPASSRKW
;
A
#
# COMPACT_ATOMS: atom_id res chain seq x y z
N MET A 1 17.27 11.26 -7.13
CA MET A 1 17.64 9.91 -6.66
C MET A 1 16.36 9.14 -6.32
N PHE A 2 16.45 7.85 -5.98
CA PHE A 2 15.29 7.06 -5.59
C PHE A 2 15.52 6.38 -4.23
N LEU A 3 14.51 6.41 -3.36
CA LEU A 3 14.40 5.56 -2.20
C LEU A 3 13.36 4.49 -2.49
N ALA A 4 13.69 3.24 -2.23
CA ALA A 4 12.78 2.12 -2.41
C ALA A 4 12.70 1.29 -1.13
N GLY A 5 11.49 0.86 -0.79
CA GLY A 5 11.23 -0.09 0.28
C GLY A 5 10.56 -1.32 -0.29
N VAL A 6 11.01 -2.51 0.12
CA VAL A 6 10.44 -3.81 -0.23
C VAL A 6 10.11 -4.54 1.06
N ASP A 7 8.96 -5.19 1.11
CA ASP A 7 8.51 -5.93 2.29
C ASP A 7 7.63 -7.12 1.86
N GLU A 8 7.47 -8.08 2.75
CA GLU A 8 6.69 -9.29 2.52
C GLU A 8 5.60 -9.53 3.58
N ALA A 9 4.58 -10.29 3.18
CA ALA A 9 3.56 -10.79 4.08
C ALA A 9 3.19 -12.23 3.72
N GLY A 10 2.82 -13.02 4.73
CA GLY A 10 2.42 -14.41 4.54
C GLY A 10 3.56 -15.43 4.63
N TYR A 11 4.71 -15.06 5.21
CA TYR A 11 5.84 -16.00 5.39
C TYR A 11 5.57 -17.07 6.47
N GLY A 12 4.76 -16.76 7.49
CA GLY A 12 4.49 -17.64 8.63
C GLY A 12 3.33 -18.63 8.49
N PRO A 13 2.17 -18.24 7.91
CA PRO A 13 1.01 -19.12 7.79
C PRO A 13 1.26 -20.33 6.87
N LEU A 14 0.68 -21.49 7.20
CA LEU A 14 0.73 -22.70 6.37
C LEU A 14 -0.09 -22.58 5.07
N LEU A 15 -1.18 -21.82 5.12
CA LEU A 15 -2.12 -21.60 4.02
C LEU A 15 -2.32 -20.11 3.80
N GLY A 16 -2.49 -19.74 2.53
CA GLY A 16 -2.66 -18.36 2.10
C GLY A 16 -1.55 -17.93 1.13
N PRO A 17 -1.71 -16.77 0.48
CA PRO A 17 -0.71 -16.26 -0.44
C PRO A 17 0.50 -15.72 0.32
N PHE A 18 1.69 -15.97 -0.21
CA PHE A 18 2.88 -15.18 0.08
C PHE A 18 2.89 -13.98 -0.88
N THR A 19 2.99 -12.78 -0.33
CA THR A 19 2.95 -11.54 -1.12
C THR A 19 4.18 -10.69 -0.83
N VAL A 20 4.79 -10.15 -1.88
CA VAL A 20 5.85 -9.15 -1.80
C VAL A 20 5.31 -7.83 -2.33
N GLY A 21 5.49 -6.76 -1.56
CA GLY A 21 5.12 -5.41 -1.93
C GLY A 21 6.34 -4.51 -2.02
N TRP A 22 6.24 -3.43 -2.80
CA TRP A 22 7.28 -2.42 -2.89
C TRP A 22 6.70 -1.02 -3.00
N SER A 23 7.51 -0.04 -2.64
CA SER A 23 7.24 1.38 -2.85
C SER A 23 8.51 2.07 -3.33
N MET A 24 8.37 3.06 -4.21
CA MET A 24 9.50 3.81 -4.75
C MET A 24 9.18 5.30 -4.77
N PHE A 25 10.09 6.10 -4.23
CA PHE A 25 9.96 7.55 -4.11
C PHE A 25 11.13 8.22 -4.82
N ARG A 26 10.83 9.17 -5.72
CA ARG A 26 11.84 10.07 -6.24
C ARG A 26 12.13 11.13 -5.19
N VAL A 27 13.38 11.23 -4.75
CA VAL A 27 13.82 12.17 -3.70
C VAL A 27 14.98 13.04 -4.19
N PRO A 28 15.13 14.25 -3.63
CA PRO A 28 16.25 15.13 -3.96
C PRO A 28 17.59 14.52 -3.51
N ASP A 29 17.64 13.87 -2.34
CA ASP A 29 18.83 13.26 -1.76
C ASP A 29 18.49 12.00 -0.93
N PRO A 30 19.45 11.11 -0.62
CA PRO A 30 19.17 9.86 0.11
C PRO A 30 18.85 10.05 1.59
N GLY A 31 19.19 11.21 2.17
CA GLY A 31 18.89 11.57 3.56
C GLY A 31 17.50 12.19 3.75
N THR A 32 16.72 12.34 2.68
CA THR A 32 15.34 12.84 2.74
C THR A 32 14.49 11.98 3.70
N ASP A 33 13.99 12.60 4.77
CA ASP A 33 13.05 11.94 5.68
C ASP A 33 11.62 11.94 5.09
N LEU A 34 11.18 10.75 4.66
CA LEU A 34 9.83 10.58 4.10
C LEU A 34 8.72 10.86 5.12
N TRP A 35 8.98 10.75 6.43
CA TRP A 35 7.98 11.11 7.46
C TRP A 35 7.74 12.60 7.53
N GLU A 36 8.80 13.41 7.38
CA GLU A 36 8.67 14.85 7.30
C GLU A 36 7.93 15.25 6.02
N VAL A 37 8.34 14.71 4.87
CA VAL A 37 7.72 14.98 3.57
C VAL A 37 6.23 14.63 3.56
N THR A 38 5.85 13.50 4.18
CA THR A 38 4.47 12.99 4.16
C THR A 38 3.64 13.39 5.38
N THR A 39 4.16 14.25 6.28
CA THR A 39 3.54 14.57 7.58
C THR A 39 2.10 15.07 7.51
N ARG A 40 1.72 15.73 6.40
CA ARG A 40 0.36 16.24 6.16
C ARG A 40 -0.63 15.15 5.79
N SER A 41 -0.15 14.01 5.27
CA SER A 41 -0.99 12.94 4.71
C SER A 41 -0.88 11.63 5.49
N CYS A 42 0.27 11.35 6.10
CA CYS A 42 0.57 10.11 6.81
C CYS A 42 1.01 10.39 8.25
N ALA A 43 0.73 9.44 9.13
CA ALA A 43 1.24 9.42 10.50
C ALA A 43 1.33 7.98 11.00
N ARG A 44 2.28 7.68 11.88
CA ARG A 44 2.38 6.35 12.53
C ARG A 44 1.18 6.03 13.41
N LYS A 45 0.69 7.03 14.16
CA LYS A 45 -0.46 6.89 15.06
C LYS A 45 -1.28 8.18 15.09
N PRO A 46 -2.13 8.42 14.08
CA PRO A 46 -2.98 9.60 14.05
C PRO A 46 -4.01 9.60 15.20
N PRO A 47 -4.34 10.76 15.79
CA PRO A 47 -5.46 10.88 16.72
C PRO A 47 -6.80 10.45 16.10
N ARG A 48 -7.80 10.09 16.92
CA ARG A 48 -9.10 9.55 16.45
C ARG A 48 -9.84 10.41 15.42
N LYS A 49 -9.68 11.73 15.46
CA LYS A 49 -10.37 12.69 14.55
C LYS A 49 -9.48 13.15 13.40
N ASP A 50 -8.26 12.64 13.32
CA ASP A 50 -7.30 12.97 12.28
C ASP A 50 -7.60 12.15 11.01
N ARG A 51 -7.53 12.81 9.85
CA ARG A 51 -7.86 12.21 8.55
C ARG A 51 -6.65 11.56 7.88
N ARG A 52 -5.44 11.80 8.39
CA ARG A 52 -4.19 11.22 7.88
C ARG A 52 -4.24 9.69 7.88
N LEU A 53 -3.54 9.09 6.92
CA LEU A 53 -3.40 7.65 6.81
C LEU A 53 -2.49 7.14 7.92
N MET A 54 -2.92 6.08 8.59
CA MET A 54 -2.06 5.35 9.51
C MET A 54 -1.14 4.43 8.70
N VAL A 55 0.13 4.78 8.60
CA VAL A 55 1.17 3.97 7.94
C VAL A 55 2.21 3.65 9.01
N ASP A 56 2.42 2.36 9.27
CA ASP A 56 3.39 1.84 10.22
C ASP A 56 3.54 0.33 10.01
N ASP A 57 4.23 -0.37 10.92
CA ASP A 57 4.22 -1.84 10.97
C ASP A 57 2.78 -2.40 10.86
N SER A 58 2.58 -3.31 9.91
CA SER A 58 1.24 -3.82 9.56
C SER A 58 0.54 -4.53 10.73
N LYS A 59 1.29 -5.12 11.67
CA LYS A 59 0.72 -5.74 12.88
C LYS A 59 0.20 -4.67 13.84
N LEU A 60 0.90 -3.55 13.97
CA LEU A 60 0.44 -2.41 14.77
C LEU A 60 -0.79 -1.75 14.15
N VAL A 61 -0.79 -1.55 12.84
CA VAL A 61 -1.95 -0.98 12.13
C VAL A 61 -3.17 -1.90 12.24
N ASN A 62 -2.96 -3.23 12.11
CA ASN A 62 -4.00 -4.24 12.19
C ASN A 62 -4.49 -4.57 13.62
N ALA A 63 -3.98 -3.89 14.65
CA ALA A 63 -4.35 -4.21 16.03
C ALA A 63 -5.79 -3.77 16.40
N GLY A 64 -6.52 -4.62 17.12
CA GLY A 64 -7.86 -4.30 17.63
C GLY A 64 -8.97 -4.28 16.56
N THR A 65 -10.17 -3.85 16.96
CA THR A 65 -11.42 -4.11 16.21
C THR A 65 -11.49 -3.48 14.81
N ARG A 66 -10.82 -2.34 14.59
CA ARG A 66 -10.80 -1.61 13.30
C ARG A 66 -9.47 -1.74 12.57
N GLY A 67 -8.63 -2.71 12.95
CA GLY A 67 -7.29 -2.88 12.38
C GLY A 67 -7.31 -3.08 10.87
N ARG A 68 -8.17 -3.98 10.40
CA ARG A 68 -8.35 -4.29 8.99
C ARG A 68 -8.83 -3.08 8.19
N GLU A 69 -9.82 -2.34 8.69
CA GLU A 69 -10.32 -1.11 8.05
C GLU A 69 -9.21 -0.07 7.86
N ARG A 70 -8.28 0.05 8.82
CA ARG A 70 -7.14 0.99 8.71
C ARG A 70 -6.16 0.58 7.62
N LEU A 71 -5.84 -0.72 7.52
CA LEU A 71 -5.02 -1.26 6.43
C LEU A 71 -5.69 -1.03 5.07
N GLU A 72 -6.96 -1.40 4.95
CA GLU A 72 -7.73 -1.26 3.69
C GLU A 72 -7.80 0.20 3.24
N ARG A 73 -8.01 1.14 4.18
CA ARG A 73 -8.01 2.58 3.89
C ARG A 73 -6.67 3.07 3.33
N ALA A 74 -5.55 2.67 3.92
CA ALA A 74 -4.23 3.09 3.46
C ALA A 74 -3.94 2.54 2.05
N VAL A 75 -4.20 1.24 1.83
CA VAL A 75 -4.02 0.59 0.53
C VAL A 75 -4.90 1.23 -0.54
N ALA A 76 -6.18 1.47 -0.25
CA ALA A 76 -7.09 2.11 -1.20
C ALA A 76 -6.60 3.51 -1.63
N ALA A 77 -6.14 4.32 -0.67
CA ALA A 77 -5.61 5.66 -0.96
C ALA A 77 -4.39 5.61 -1.90
N PHE A 78 -3.42 4.72 -1.64
CA PHE A 78 -2.24 4.59 -2.51
C PHE A 78 -2.58 4.00 -3.88
N ARG A 79 -3.53 3.07 -3.95
CA ARG A 79 -4.02 2.53 -5.23
C ARG A 79 -4.64 3.60 -6.11
N GLU A 80 -5.46 4.48 -5.55
CA GLU A 80 -6.07 5.57 -6.33
C GLU A 80 -5.04 6.57 -6.84
N LEU A 81 -4.01 6.87 -6.05
CA LEU A 81 -2.89 7.71 -6.52
C LEU A 81 -2.07 7.03 -7.62
N SER A 82 -2.04 5.70 -7.64
CA SER A 82 -1.32 4.91 -8.65
C SER A 82 -2.13 4.72 -9.94
N ALA A 83 -3.44 4.97 -9.93
CA ALA A 83 -4.32 4.78 -11.07
C ALA A 83 -4.18 5.85 -12.18
N GLY A 84 -3.27 6.82 -12.02
CA GLY A 84 -2.99 7.89 -12.97
C GLY A 84 -2.12 7.51 -14.20
N GLY A 85 -2.16 6.26 -14.69
CA GLY A 85 -1.39 5.85 -15.87
C GLY A 85 -1.62 4.42 -16.40
N SER A 86 -2.57 4.30 -17.33
CA SER A 86 -2.69 3.32 -18.44
C SER A 86 -2.63 1.81 -18.15
N HIS A 87 -3.81 1.19 -17.98
CA HIS A 87 -4.01 -0.17 -18.46
C HIS A 87 -4.07 -0.14 -20.00
N GLY A 88 -3.10 -0.76 -20.68
CA GLY A 88 -3.30 -1.14 -22.08
C GLY A 88 -4.50 -2.12 -22.16
N LEU A 89 -5.25 -2.08 -23.26
CA LEU A 89 -6.46 -2.89 -23.48
C LEU A 89 -6.19 -4.40 -23.25
N ASP A 90 -4.99 -4.89 -23.59
CA ASP A 90 -4.56 -6.26 -23.35
C ASP A 90 -4.38 -6.62 -21.86
N ASN A 91 -3.94 -5.66 -21.05
CA ASN A 91 -3.69 -5.82 -19.61
C ASN A 91 -5.01 -5.82 -18.81
N TRP A 92 -6.04 -5.13 -19.32
CA TRP A 92 -7.37 -5.17 -18.71
C TRP A 92 -8.13 -6.45 -19.05
N LEU A 93 -8.08 -6.92 -20.31
CA LEU A 93 -8.79 -8.13 -20.78
C LEU A 93 -8.26 -9.45 -20.18
N SER A 94 -7.15 -9.43 -19.45
CA SER A 94 -6.50 -10.60 -18.84
C SER A 94 -6.50 -10.61 -17.31
N THR A 95 -7.09 -9.60 -16.65
CA THR A 95 -7.09 -9.48 -15.19
C THR A 95 -8.51 -9.62 -14.60
N PRO A 96 -8.74 -10.46 -13.57
CA PRO A 96 -10.03 -10.57 -12.88
C PRO A 96 -10.57 -9.21 -12.38
N PRO A 97 -11.90 -8.94 -12.47
CA PRO A 97 -12.96 -9.93 -12.62
C PRO A 97 -13.24 -10.35 -14.06
N ALA A 98 -12.40 -9.99 -15.04
CA ALA A 98 -12.54 -10.53 -16.39
C ALA A 98 -12.52 -12.08 -16.34
N SER A 99 -13.65 -12.68 -16.72
CA SER A 99 -13.84 -14.13 -16.80
C SER A 99 -12.85 -14.74 -17.78
N SER A 100 -12.42 -15.98 -17.54
CA SER A 100 -11.52 -16.68 -18.47
C SER A 100 -12.10 -16.69 -19.89
N ARG A 101 -11.25 -16.35 -20.88
CA ARG A 101 -11.52 -16.59 -22.31
C ARG A 101 -11.55 -18.11 -22.50
N LYS A 102 -12.71 -18.73 -22.29
CA LYS A 102 -12.91 -20.19 -22.17
C LYS A 102 -11.91 -21.05 -22.96
N TRP A 103 -11.16 -21.85 -22.22
CA TRP A 103 -11.13 -23.31 -22.33
C TRP A 103 -11.35 -23.87 -20.92
#